data_AF-A0A847KKW6-F1
#
_entry.id   AF-A0A847KKW6-F1
#
_cell.length_a   1.000
_cell.length_b   1.000
_cell.length_c   1.000
_cell.angle_alpha   90.00
_cell.angle_beta   90.00
_cell.angle_gamma   90.00
#
_symmetry.space_group_name_H-M   'P 1'
#
loop_
_entity.id
_entity.type
_entity.pdbx_description
1 polymer ?
#
loop_
_entity_poly.entity_id
_entity_poly.type
_entity_poly.pdbx_seq_one_letter_code
_entity_poly.pdbx_strand_id
1 'polypeptide(L)'
;MTVLQKAVPPALVHAYLKEGYDRVSGYVVRAAEVSGVATIPALRRLHLLDHPASRVPAGSPLHILHVDQSPSWQLVPARGGAIERDVLDPSGTAEVDGARVDVFHLAHTRLTSGARLWRFEPDADPVLVGTYLGPALGWQDHTRDDTLTAVVPVATVGAVVVLGDKAFVADVVSGPDGTPTTITAVAPAEPPADLGFTRNAKGFWVRDVDHAEARALFEVRVTGRWRGHPVQVAQQVRLPASQVVVRICSLARDWTKAEAAGFIEIELGVWETTVPADEVTDTQPQEIAARPWMTSWQLERLRRLEEAASSNTVQPPGPTTPAPIPGTVTSAPGSGLRDAAHQALYQRIAQGAIPHLPAGARELQLLCEAVGNVMEISAQAILTDDTPAPVPTMSEDVARAFGELRALGARGEEGPWFGALVRITAAGQFAVNFNRTNRPRMKREITAGMLRVERERFPRAQWPQWFLDLEAQVE
;
A
#
# COMPACT_ATOMS: atom_id res chain seq x y z
N MET A 1 23.32 3.07 1.36
CA MET A 1 22.00 3.02 0.71
C MET A 1 21.95 1.80 -0.19
N THR A 2 20.84 1.07 -0.24
CA THR A 2 20.71 -0.12 -1.10
C THR A 2 20.38 0.33 -2.52
N VAL A 3 21.21 -0.03 -3.50
CA VAL A 3 20.92 0.18 -4.92
C VAL A 3 20.19 -1.05 -5.46
N LEU A 4 19.05 -0.84 -6.10
CA LEU A 4 18.34 -1.86 -6.85
C LEU A 4 18.73 -1.81 -8.33
N GLN A 5 18.72 -2.98 -8.97
CA GLN A 5 19.02 -3.16 -10.38
C GLN A 5 17.89 -3.92 -11.07
N LYS A 6 17.48 -3.46 -12.25
CA LYS A 6 16.60 -4.22 -13.16
C LYS A 6 16.87 -3.94 -14.63
N ALA A 7 16.53 -4.89 -15.50
CA ALA A 7 16.46 -4.63 -16.92
C ALA A 7 15.25 -3.75 -17.28
N VAL A 8 15.38 -2.94 -18.33
CA VAL A 8 14.34 -2.03 -18.82
C VAL A 8 14.06 -2.33 -20.30
N PRO A 9 12.81 -2.66 -20.68
CA PRO A 9 12.45 -2.85 -22.08
C PRO A 9 12.63 -1.60 -22.94
N PRO A 10 12.93 -1.74 -24.25
CA PRO A 10 13.14 -0.60 -25.15
C PRO A 10 11.98 0.43 -25.14
N ALA A 11 10.73 -0.04 -25.03
CA ALA A 11 9.57 0.83 -24.93
C ALA A 11 9.59 1.70 -23.66
N LEU A 12 10.03 1.13 -22.53
CA LEU A 12 10.14 1.85 -21.27
C LEU A 12 11.36 2.78 -21.24
N VAL A 13 12.46 2.42 -21.92
CA VAL A 13 13.59 3.34 -22.17
C VAL A 13 13.11 4.57 -22.94
N HIS A 14 12.31 4.37 -23.99
CA HIS A 14 11.70 5.47 -24.74
C HIS A 14 10.82 6.34 -23.84
N ALA A 15 9.91 5.72 -23.07
CA ALA A 15 9.02 6.44 -22.15
C ALA A 15 9.81 7.25 -21.10
N TYR A 16 10.91 6.71 -20.57
CA TYR A 16 11.81 7.44 -19.67
C TYR A 16 12.44 8.65 -20.36
N LEU A 17 13.23 8.43 -21.41
CA LEU A 17 14.09 9.48 -21.98
C LEU A 17 13.35 10.47 -22.88
N LYS A 18 12.24 10.07 -23.50
CA LYS A 18 11.49 10.89 -24.49
C LYS A 18 10.18 11.43 -23.96
N GLU A 19 9.53 10.75 -23.02
CA GLU A 19 8.24 11.16 -22.45
C GLU A 19 8.32 11.60 -20.98
N GLY A 20 9.47 11.39 -20.33
CA GLY A 20 9.68 11.78 -18.95
C GLY A 20 8.95 10.91 -17.94
N TYR A 21 8.59 9.67 -18.30
CA TYR A 21 7.93 8.71 -17.42
C TYR A 21 8.75 8.54 -16.12
N ASP A 22 8.12 8.66 -14.97
CA ASP A 22 8.80 8.86 -13.69
C ASP A 22 8.67 7.66 -12.74
N ARG A 23 8.11 6.54 -13.20
CA ARG A 23 7.72 5.42 -12.34
C ARG A 23 8.48 4.14 -12.63
N VAL A 24 8.56 3.29 -11.62
CA VAL A 24 9.25 2.01 -11.65
C VAL A 24 8.45 0.95 -10.90
N SER A 25 8.50 -0.28 -11.39
CA SER A 25 7.89 -1.47 -10.81
C SER A 25 8.57 -2.73 -11.35
N GLY A 26 8.10 -3.91 -10.94
CA GLY A 26 8.51 -5.19 -11.51
C GLY A 26 9.68 -5.84 -10.77
N TYR A 27 10.29 -6.84 -11.40
CA TYR A 27 11.36 -7.60 -10.77
C TYR A 27 12.68 -6.83 -10.71
N VAL A 28 13.30 -6.85 -9.54
CA VAL A 28 14.55 -6.17 -9.20
C VAL A 28 15.44 -7.12 -8.39
N VAL A 29 16.74 -6.85 -8.42
CA VAL A 29 17.75 -7.47 -7.55
C VAL A 29 18.57 -6.38 -6.87
N ARG A 30 19.31 -6.71 -5.81
CA ARG A 30 20.24 -5.75 -5.19
C ARG A 30 21.51 -5.68 -6.02
N ALA A 31 21.88 -4.49 -6.49
CA ALA A 31 23.02 -4.29 -7.40
C ALA A 31 24.35 -4.78 -6.79
N ALA A 32 24.53 -4.63 -5.46
CA ALA A 32 25.74 -5.07 -4.77
C ALA A 32 25.98 -6.59 -4.86
N GLU A 33 24.90 -7.39 -4.83
CA GLU A 33 24.95 -8.86 -4.89
C GLU A 33 25.33 -9.38 -6.28
N VAL A 34 25.22 -8.54 -7.31
CA VAL A 34 25.42 -8.90 -8.73
C VAL A 34 26.48 -8.04 -9.40
N SER A 35 27.31 -7.35 -8.62
CA SER A 35 28.34 -6.44 -9.13
C SER A 35 29.38 -7.10 -10.06
N GLY A 36 29.58 -8.42 -9.94
CA GLY A 36 30.43 -9.21 -10.83
C GLY A 36 29.76 -9.65 -12.14
N VAL A 37 28.45 -9.45 -12.29
CA VAL A 37 27.67 -9.88 -13.46
C VAL A 37 27.62 -8.74 -14.47
N ALA A 38 28.52 -8.76 -15.46
CA ALA A 38 28.63 -7.68 -16.45
C ALA A 38 28.41 -8.12 -17.90
N THR A 39 28.43 -9.42 -18.19
CA THR A 39 28.22 -9.90 -19.57
C THR A 39 26.73 -9.84 -19.93
N ILE A 40 26.42 -9.49 -21.17
CA ILE A 40 25.03 -9.43 -21.65
C ILE A 40 24.29 -10.78 -21.43
N PRO A 41 24.85 -11.95 -21.80
CA PRO A 41 24.16 -13.22 -21.55
C PRO A 41 23.86 -13.48 -20.07
N ALA A 42 24.79 -13.13 -19.17
CA ALA A 42 24.60 -13.32 -17.74
C ALA A 42 23.56 -12.33 -17.18
N LEU A 43 23.60 -11.06 -17.60
CA LEU A 43 22.60 -10.05 -17.23
C LEU A 43 21.21 -10.41 -17.73
N ARG A 44 21.08 -10.99 -18.93
CA ARG A 44 19.78 -11.45 -19.45
C ARG A 44 19.18 -12.56 -18.61
N ARG A 45 19.98 -13.56 -18.21
CA ARG A 45 19.56 -14.61 -17.28
C ARG A 45 19.17 -14.06 -15.91
N LEU A 46 20.03 -13.20 -15.35
CA LEU A 46 19.80 -12.57 -14.05
C LEU A 46 18.46 -11.83 -13.99
N HIS A 47 18.12 -11.11 -15.06
CA HIS A 47 16.88 -10.34 -15.16
C HIS A 47 15.73 -11.10 -15.82
N LEU A 48 15.83 -12.43 -15.90
CA LEU A 48 14.76 -13.33 -16.35
C LEU A 48 14.26 -13.01 -17.77
N LEU A 49 15.14 -12.59 -18.66
CA LEU A 49 14.80 -12.13 -20.02
C LEU A 49 14.84 -13.22 -21.09
N ASP A 50 15.32 -14.41 -20.74
CA ASP A 50 15.53 -15.51 -21.68
C ASP A 50 14.29 -16.39 -21.79
N HIS A 51 13.19 -15.77 -22.24
CA HIS A 51 11.93 -16.44 -22.54
C HIS A 51 11.26 -15.83 -23.79
N PRO A 52 10.43 -16.59 -24.53
CA PRO A 52 9.87 -16.14 -25.81
C PRO A 52 8.99 -14.88 -25.73
N ALA A 53 8.37 -14.64 -24.57
CA ALA A 53 7.49 -13.49 -24.35
C ALA A 53 8.24 -12.22 -23.86
N SER A 54 9.57 -12.28 -23.73
CA SER A 54 10.38 -11.17 -23.20
C SER A 54 10.20 -9.90 -24.03
N ARG A 55 9.96 -8.78 -23.33
CA ARG A 55 9.89 -7.45 -23.93
C ARG A 55 11.27 -6.87 -24.27
N VAL A 56 12.35 -7.60 -24.01
CA VAL A 56 13.73 -7.24 -24.38
C VAL A 56 14.22 -8.23 -25.45
N PRO A 57 14.12 -7.88 -26.75
CA PRO A 57 14.51 -8.77 -27.84
C PRO A 57 15.95 -9.26 -27.71
N ALA A 58 16.19 -10.53 -28.08
CA ALA A 58 17.54 -11.06 -28.18
C ALA A 58 18.34 -10.25 -29.21
N GLY A 59 19.60 -9.93 -28.89
CA GLY A 59 20.49 -9.14 -29.76
C GLY A 59 20.23 -7.62 -29.77
N SER A 60 19.20 -7.12 -29.07
CA SER A 60 19.04 -5.68 -28.85
C SER A 60 19.95 -5.17 -27.72
N PRO A 61 20.34 -3.88 -27.71
CA PRO A 61 21.05 -3.30 -26.58
C PRO A 61 20.28 -3.50 -25.28
N LEU A 62 20.97 -3.99 -24.25
CA LEU A 62 20.36 -4.24 -22.95
C LEU A 62 20.44 -2.97 -22.11
N HIS A 63 19.32 -2.55 -21.53
CA HIS A 63 19.29 -1.38 -20.65
C HIS A 63 19.06 -1.83 -19.21
N ILE A 64 19.90 -1.34 -18.31
CA ILE A 64 19.85 -1.65 -16.89
C ILE A 64 19.64 -0.37 -16.10
N LEU A 65 18.58 -0.33 -15.30
CA LEU A 65 18.30 0.76 -14.38
C LEU A 65 18.92 0.44 -13.02
N HIS A 66 19.71 1.38 -12.51
CA HIS A 66 20.11 1.47 -11.11
C HIS A 66 19.31 2.54 -10.40
N VAL A 67 18.73 2.20 -9.26
CA VAL A 67 17.93 3.14 -8.50
C VAL A 67 18.13 2.91 -7.00
N ASP A 68 18.30 4.00 -6.26
CA ASP A 68 18.42 3.93 -4.82
C ASP A 68 17.08 3.57 -4.20
N GLN A 69 17.08 2.54 -3.34
CA GLN A 69 15.88 2.11 -2.63
C GLN A 69 15.46 3.19 -1.64
N SER A 70 14.24 3.71 -1.81
CA SER A 70 13.61 4.56 -0.79
C SER A 70 13.31 3.74 0.47
N PRO A 71 13.46 4.32 1.69
CA PRO A 71 13.03 3.70 2.93
C PRO A 71 11.54 3.32 2.97
N SER A 72 10.71 3.96 2.14
CA SER A 72 9.26 3.69 2.03
C SER A 72 8.94 2.51 1.10
N TRP A 73 9.88 2.06 0.26
CA TRP A 73 9.61 1.03 -0.73
C TRP A 73 9.43 -0.34 -0.09
N GLN A 74 8.36 -1.00 -0.53
CA GLN A 74 8.06 -2.37 -0.16
C GLN A 74 8.56 -3.31 -1.24
N LEU A 75 9.60 -4.08 -0.90
CA LEU A 75 10.10 -5.18 -1.71
C LEU A 75 9.44 -6.47 -1.26
N VAL A 76 8.76 -7.15 -2.17
CA VAL A 76 8.18 -8.45 -1.89
C VAL A 76 9.09 -9.51 -2.49
N PRO A 77 9.64 -10.45 -1.70
CA PRO A 77 10.40 -11.56 -2.26
C PRO A 77 9.58 -12.30 -3.33
N ALA A 78 10.22 -12.70 -4.43
CA ALA A 78 9.54 -13.40 -5.53
C ALA A 78 9.21 -14.88 -5.21
N ARG A 79 9.18 -15.27 -3.92
CA ARG A 79 8.96 -16.65 -3.45
C ARG A 79 7.46 -16.97 -3.41
N GLY A 80 7.12 -18.26 -3.51
CA GLY A 80 5.84 -18.76 -3.01
C GLY A 80 4.62 -18.54 -3.89
N GLY A 81 4.77 -18.64 -5.23
CA GLY A 81 3.61 -18.80 -6.13
C GLY A 81 3.24 -17.60 -6.99
N ALA A 82 4.16 -16.66 -7.24
CA ALA A 82 4.00 -15.75 -8.38
C ALA A 82 4.04 -16.59 -9.67
N ILE A 83 2.98 -16.54 -10.46
CA ILE A 83 2.91 -17.23 -11.75
C ILE A 83 3.21 -16.16 -12.79
N GLU A 84 4.46 -16.04 -13.22
CA GLU A 84 4.89 -15.10 -14.26
C GLU A 84 5.66 -15.87 -15.33
N ARG A 85 4.97 -16.22 -16.43
CA ARG A 85 5.51 -16.90 -17.62
C ARG A 85 6.38 -18.15 -17.34
N ASP A 86 6.26 -18.75 -16.17
CA ASP A 86 7.08 -19.85 -15.66
C ASP A 86 8.60 -19.58 -15.71
N VAL A 87 9.00 -18.30 -15.65
CA VAL A 87 10.42 -17.90 -15.67
C VAL A 87 11.03 -17.74 -14.29
N LEU A 88 10.20 -17.67 -13.25
CA LEU A 88 10.63 -17.55 -11.87
C LEU A 88 10.84 -18.92 -11.25
N ASP A 89 12.01 -19.12 -10.67
CA ASP A 89 12.24 -20.26 -9.79
C ASP A 89 11.29 -20.17 -8.58
N PRO A 90 10.65 -21.28 -8.13
CA PRO A 90 9.72 -21.27 -7.00
C PRO A 90 10.30 -20.71 -5.68
N SER A 91 11.62 -20.77 -5.52
CA SER A 91 12.32 -20.18 -4.37
C SER A 91 12.53 -18.66 -4.48
N GLY A 92 12.15 -18.05 -5.61
CA GLY A 92 12.26 -16.62 -5.88
C GLY A 92 13.70 -16.15 -6.11
N THR A 93 14.55 -16.99 -6.70
CA THR A 93 15.97 -16.67 -6.96
C THR A 93 16.35 -16.82 -8.43
N ALA A 94 17.32 -16.04 -8.88
CA ALA A 94 18.00 -16.23 -10.15
C ALA A 94 19.38 -16.89 -9.93
N GLU A 95 19.75 -17.84 -10.79
CA GLU A 95 21.09 -18.43 -10.81
C GLU A 95 21.91 -17.83 -11.95
N VAL A 96 23.04 -17.21 -11.61
CA VAL A 96 23.94 -16.60 -12.59
C VAL A 96 25.39 -16.81 -12.14
N ASP A 97 26.22 -17.34 -13.04
CA ASP A 97 27.65 -17.59 -12.85
C ASP A 97 27.98 -18.33 -11.53
N GLY A 98 27.11 -19.28 -11.14
CA GLY A 98 27.25 -20.10 -9.93
C GLY A 98 26.79 -19.42 -8.63
N ALA A 99 26.33 -18.18 -8.69
CA ALA A 99 25.72 -17.48 -7.56
C ALA A 99 24.18 -17.55 -7.63
N ARG A 100 23.55 -17.67 -6.46
CA ARG A 100 22.10 -17.61 -6.29
C ARG A 100 21.72 -16.26 -5.72
N VAL A 101 20.89 -15.51 -6.43
CA VAL A 101 20.53 -14.12 -6.11
C VAL A 101 19.04 -14.04 -5.79
N ASP A 102 18.67 -13.42 -4.68
CA ASP A 102 17.26 -13.19 -4.35
C ASP A 102 16.64 -12.16 -5.30
N VAL A 103 15.49 -12.52 -5.87
CA VAL A 103 14.70 -11.64 -6.74
C VAL A 103 13.53 -11.08 -5.94
N PHE A 104 13.28 -9.78 -6.09
CA PHE A 104 12.19 -9.08 -5.43
C PHE A 104 11.26 -8.47 -6.47
N HIS A 105 9.96 -8.44 -6.18
CA HIS A 105 9.01 -7.62 -6.91
C HIS A 105 8.88 -6.25 -6.21
N LEU A 106 9.07 -5.19 -6.98
CA LEU A 106 8.84 -3.82 -6.56
C LEU A 106 7.45 -3.39 -7.03
N ALA A 107 6.59 -3.02 -6.08
CA ALA A 107 5.30 -2.42 -6.37
C ALA A 107 5.48 -1.06 -7.06
N HIS A 108 4.46 -0.62 -7.82
CA HIS A 108 4.52 0.64 -8.57
C HIS A 108 4.84 1.81 -7.66
N THR A 109 5.93 2.52 -7.95
CA THR A 109 6.43 3.66 -7.20
C THR A 109 7.07 4.69 -8.14
N ARG A 110 7.41 5.88 -7.63
CA ARG A 110 8.18 6.89 -8.37
C ARG A 110 9.67 6.63 -8.18
N LEU A 111 10.47 6.81 -9.24
CA LEU A 111 11.92 6.75 -9.17
C LEU A 111 12.48 7.74 -8.13
N THR A 112 13.55 7.35 -7.45
CA THR A 112 14.33 8.27 -6.62
C THR A 112 15.27 9.10 -7.50
N SER A 113 15.50 10.36 -7.13
CA SER A 113 16.47 11.21 -7.80
C SER A 113 17.87 10.58 -7.73
N GLY A 114 18.62 10.67 -8.83
CA GLY A 114 19.89 9.97 -9.03
C GLY A 114 19.76 8.58 -9.67
N ALA A 115 18.56 8.12 -10.03
CA ALA A 115 18.42 6.88 -10.79
C ALA A 115 19.18 6.96 -12.12
N ARG A 116 19.91 5.90 -12.48
CA ARG A 116 20.82 5.85 -13.63
C ARG A 116 20.43 4.74 -14.59
N LEU A 117 20.25 5.07 -15.86
CA LEU A 117 19.96 4.12 -16.92
C LEU A 117 21.22 3.88 -17.75
N TRP A 118 21.71 2.65 -17.73
CA TRP A 118 22.91 2.21 -18.43
C TRP A 118 22.53 1.37 -19.65
N ARG A 119 23.23 1.57 -20.76
CA ARG A 119 23.12 0.77 -21.98
C ARG A 119 24.33 -0.15 -22.11
N PHE A 120 24.07 -1.43 -22.33
CA PHE A 120 25.04 -2.48 -22.56
C PHE A 120 24.94 -2.95 -24.01
N GLU A 121 26.07 -2.98 -24.70
CA GLU A 121 26.23 -3.51 -26.05
C GLU A 121 27.34 -4.59 -26.06
N PRO A 122 27.30 -5.55 -26.98
CA PRO A 122 28.36 -6.54 -27.09
C PRO A 122 29.72 -5.87 -27.30
N ASP A 123 30.73 -6.33 -26.57
CA ASP A 123 32.13 -5.91 -26.70
C ASP A 123 32.40 -4.40 -26.50
N ALA A 124 31.48 -3.69 -25.83
CA ALA A 124 31.61 -2.27 -25.50
C ALA A 124 31.42 -2.03 -23.99
N ASP A 125 32.07 -0.98 -23.49
CA ASP A 125 31.85 -0.53 -22.12
C ASP A 125 30.41 -0.01 -21.95
N PRO A 126 29.77 -0.25 -20.79
CA PRO A 126 28.43 0.27 -20.53
C PRO A 126 28.40 1.80 -20.57
N VAL A 127 27.42 2.37 -21.27
CA VAL A 127 27.26 3.82 -21.43
C VAL A 127 26.10 4.30 -20.57
N LEU A 128 26.31 5.33 -19.76
CA LEU A 128 25.23 6.00 -19.05
C LEU A 128 24.40 6.82 -20.06
N VAL A 129 23.15 6.42 -20.29
CA VAL A 129 22.27 7.05 -21.29
C VAL A 129 21.23 7.99 -20.69
N GLY A 130 20.94 7.87 -19.39
CA GLY A 130 20.14 8.88 -18.71
C GLY A 130 20.22 8.85 -17.19
N THR A 131 19.94 10.00 -16.59
CA THR A 131 19.85 10.19 -15.14
C THR A 131 18.51 10.84 -14.78
N TYR A 132 17.77 10.27 -13.84
CA TYR A 132 16.54 10.87 -13.32
C TYR A 132 16.88 11.87 -12.21
N LEU A 133 16.44 13.11 -12.35
CA LEU A 133 16.75 14.23 -11.44
C LEU A 133 15.55 14.63 -10.58
N GLY A 134 14.62 13.71 -10.34
CA GLY A 134 13.43 13.95 -9.54
C GLY A 134 12.24 14.53 -10.33
N PRO A 135 11.04 14.57 -9.73
CA PRO A 135 9.79 15.00 -10.37
C PRO A 135 9.81 16.45 -10.90
N ALA A 136 10.68 17.31 -10.37
CA ALA A 136 10.79 18.70 -10.80
C ALA A 136 11.52 18.85 -12.16
N LEU A 137 12.46 17.97 -12.45
CA LEU A 137 13.38 18.09 -13.60
C LEU A 137 13.23 16.93 -14.60
N GLY A 138 12.81 15.76 -14.13
CA GLY A 138 12.62 14.56 -14.92
C GLY A 138 13.93 13.88 -15.32
N TRP A 139 13.95 13.27 -16.49
CA TRP A 139 15.11 12.59 -17.05
C TRP A 139 16.04 13.53 -17.80
N GLN A 140 17.32 13.49 -17.47
CA GLN A 140 18.42 13.99 -18.28
C GLN A 140 18.83 12.91 -19.28
N ASP A 141 18.68 13.19 -20.57
CA ASP A 141 19.05 12.29 -21.67
C ASP A 141 20.46 12.60 -22.17
N HIS A 142 21.44 11.80 -21.73
CA HIS A 142 22.86 11.97 -22.09
C HIS A 142 23.15 11.64 -23.56
N THR A 143 22.17 11.09 -24.29
CA THR A 143 22.28 10.83 -25.75
C THR A 143 21.79 12.00 -26.60
N ARG A 144 21.22 13.04 -25.97
CA ARG A 144 20.68 14.24 -26.62
C ARG A 144 21.14 15.51 -25.91
N ASP A 145 22.45 15.71 -25.80
CA ASP A 145 23.05 16.91 -25.22
C ASP A 145 22.44 17.28 -23.85
N ASP A 146 22.24 16.28 -22.99
CA ASP A 146 21.69 16.44 -21.65
C ASP A 146 20.27 17.06 -21.59
N THR A 147 19.47 16.82 -22.63
CA THR A 147 18.08 17.30 -22.68
C THR A 147 17.26 16.76 -21.51
N LEU A 148 16.66 17.68 -20.74
CA LEU A 148 15.74 17.34 -19.65
C LEU A 148 14.32 17.09 -20.17
N THR A 149 13.69 15.99 -19.76
CA THR A 149 12.30 15.64 -20.10
C THR A 149 11.55 15.18 -18.85
N ALA A 150 10.45 15.86 -18.50
CA ALA A 150 9.64 15.56 -17.33
C ALA A 150 8.16 15.41 -17.71
N VAL A 151 7.46 14.52 -17.01
CA VAL A 151 6.00 14.43 -17.02
C VAL A 151 5.41 15.27 -15.91
N VAL A 152 4.13 15.66 -16.04
CA VAL A 152 3.38 16.28 -14.95
C VAL A 152 3.28 15.29 -13.78
N PRO A 153 3.85 15.61 -12.60
CA PRO A 153 3.83 14.70 -11.47
C PRO A 153 2.41 14.61 -10.89
N VAL A 154 2.01 13.40 -10.52
CA VAL A 154 0.70 13.10 -9.92
C VAL A 154 0.87 12.45 -8.54
N ALA A 155 0.02 12.84 -7.60
CA ALA A 155 0.02 12.33 -6.22
C ALA A 155 -0.79 11.02 -6.06
N THR A 156 -0.72 10.13 -7.05
CA THR A 156 -1.27 8.76 -6.95
C THR A 156 -0.21 7.74 -6.59
N VAL A 157 1.07 8.12 -6.71
CA VAL A 157 2.24 7.28 -6.46
C VAL A 157 3.45 8.15 -6.05
N GLY A 158 4.34 7.59 -5.24
CA GLY A 158 5.60 8.21 -4.84
C GLY A 158 5.49 9.11 -3.61
N ALA A 159 6.57 9.82 -3.29
CA ALA A 159 6.64 10.65 -2.09
C ALA A 159 5.72 11.87 -2.18
N VAL A 160 5.13 12.20 -1.03
CA VAL A 160 4.24 13.34 -0.79
C VAL A 160 4.68 14.02 0.50
N VAL A 161 4.78 15.35 0.45
CA VAL A 161 5.01 16.19 1.62
C VAL A 161 3.78 17.06 1.87
N VAL A 162 3.41 17.19 3.15
CA VAL A 162 2.28 18.02 3.58
C VAL A 162 2.82 19.27 4.25
N LEU A 163 2.49 20.44 3.69
CA LEU A 163 2.79 21.76 4.25
C LEU A 163 1.46 22.40 4.68
N GLY A 164 1.32 22.68 5.98
CA GLY A 164 0.03 23.11 6.54
C GLY A 164 -1.05 22.03 6.36
N ASP A 165 -2.03 22.30 5.50
CA ASP A 165 -3.14 21.42 5.14
C ASP A 165 -3.08 20.94 3.67
N LYS A 166 -2.01 21.25 2.94
CA LYS A 166 -1.87 20.95 1.51
C LYS A 166 -0.80 19.90 1.26
N ALA A 167 -1.11 18.94 0.40
CA ALA A 167 -0.22 17.87 -0.01
C ALA A 167 0.40 18.18 -1.38
N PHE A 168 1.71 17.98 -1.50
CA PHE A 168 2.48 18.20 -2.71
C PHE A 168 3.28 16.94 -3.05
N VAL A 169 3.49 16.68 -4.34
CA VAL A 169 4.46 15.65 -4.74
C VAL A 169 5.83 16.07 -4.22
N ALA A 170 6.59 15.13 -3.68
CA ALA A 170 7.93 15.38 -3.16
C ALA A 170 8.96 14.57 -3.94
N ASP A 171 10.14 15.17 -4.11
CA ASP A 171 11.40 14.44 -4.22
C ASP A 171 12.02 14.33 -2.84
N VAL A 172 12.59 13.17 -2.49
CA VAL A 172 13.21 12.94 -1.19
C VAL A 172 14.55 12.24 -1.41
N VAL A 173 15.63 12.95 -1.10
CA VAL A 173 16.98 12.36 -1.06
C VAL A 173 17.25 11.97 0.39
N SER A 174 17.51 10.68 0.63
CA SER A 174 17.74 10.16 1.98
C SER A 174 19.22 9.83 2.19
N GLY A 175 19.70 10.04 3.43
CA GLY A 175 21.01 9.62 3.86
C GLY A 175 21.13 8.09 4.00
N PRO A 176 22.32 7.58 4.38
CA PRO A 176 22.56 6.15 4.55
C PRO A 176 21.64 5.44 5.57
N ASP A 177 21.14 6.19 6.56
CA ASP A 177 20.19 5.75 7.60
C ASP A 177 18.72 5.90 7.20
N GLY A 178 18.44 6.40 5.99
CA GLY A 178 17.09 6.67 5.49
C GLY A 178 16.53 8.03 5.91
N THR A 179 17.25 8.84 6.70
CA THR A 179 16.79 10.16 7.10
C THR A 179 16.75 11.10 5.89
N PRO A 180 15.69 11.89 5.68
CA PRO A 180 15.66 12.89 4.62
C PRO A 180 16.79 13.91 4.77
N THR A 181 17.58 14.07 3.72
CA THR A 181 18.63 15.11 3.62
C THR A 181 18.17 16.29 2.78
N THR A 182 17.35 16.03 1.76
CA THR A 182 16.71 17.05 0.93
C THR A 182 15.27 16.62 0.68
N ILE A 183 14.33 17.56 0.81
CA ILE A 183 12.93 17.39 0.41
C ILE A 183 12.59 18.54 -0.52
N THR A 184 12.20 18.23 -1.76
CA THR A 184 11.75 19.24 -2.72
C THR A 184 10.29 18.99 -3.03
N ALA A 185 9.42 19.91 -2.60
CA ALA A 185 8.00 19.90 -2.95
C ALA A 185 7.82 20.41 -4.39
N VAL A 186 6.92 19.77 -5.14
CA VAL A 186 6.64 20.06 -6.54
C VAL A 186 5.13 20.17 -6.75
N ALA A 187 4.71 21.28 -7.37
CA ALA A 187 3.33 21.52 -7.75
C ALA A 187 3.22 21.88 -9.24
N PRO A 188 2.31 21.22 -10.00
CA PRO A 188 2.13 21.53 -11.42
C PRO A 188 1.34 22.82 -11.66
N ALA A 189 0.58 23.28 -10.66
CA ALA A 189 -0.17 24.53 -10.67
C ALA A 189 0.35 25.45 -9.55
N GLU A 190 0.06 26.75 -9.66
CA GLU A 190 0.48 27.75 -8.69
C GLU A 190 -0.08 27.44 -7.28
N PRO A 191 0.79 27.18 -6.30
CA PRO A 191 0.37 27.00 -4.91
C PRO A 191 0.09 28.35 -4.25
N PRO A 192 -0.52 28.37 -3.05
CA PRO A 192 -0.66 29.60 -2.26
C PRO A 192 0.66 30.36 -2.10
N ALA A 193 0.61 31.68 -2.32
CA ALA A 193 1.81 32.53 -2.36
C ALA A 193 2.60 32.56 -1.04
N ASP A 194 1.91 32.38 0.09
CA ASP A 194 2.49 32.30 1.43
C ASP A 194 3.34 31.04 1.65
N LEU A 195 3.22 30.03 0.78
CA LEU A 195 4.04 28.83 0.83
C LEU A 195 5.39 28.97 0.09
N GLY A 196 5.73 30.14 -0.47
CA GLY A 196 7.11 30.43 -0.91
C GLY A 196 7.67 29.56 -2.04
N PHE A 197 6.82 29.00 -2.91
CA PHE A 197 7.28 28.26 -4.09
C PHE A 197 7.83 29.20 -5.17
N THR A 198 8.76 28.69 -5.96
CA THR A 198 9.29 29.39 -7.14
C THR A 198 9.07 28.56 -8.41
N ARG A 199 8.91 29.22 -9.55
CA ARG A 199 8.69 28.53 -10.82
C ARG A 199 10.01 28.17 -11.49
N ASN A 200 10.22 26.90 -11.80
CA ASN A 200 11.42 26.43 -12.49
C ASN A 200 11.31 26.60 -14.02
N ALA A 201 12.39 26.30 -14.74
CA ALA A 201 12.45 26.41 -16.20
C ALA A 201 11.48 25.46 -16.96
N LYS A 202 10.98 24.40 -16.29
CA LYS A 202 9.96 23.49 -16.81
C LYS A 202 8.54 23.97 -16.53
N GLY A 203 8.39 25.07 -15.81
CA GLY A 203 7.11 25.68 -15.48
C GLY A 203 6.44 25.08 -14.24
N PHE A 204 7.08 24.15 -13.54
CA PHE A 204 6.62 23.63 -12.26
C PHE A 204 6.98 24.58 -11.12
N TRP A 205 6.13 24.60 -10.11
CA TRP A 205 6.40 25.30 -8.86
C TRP A 205 7.15 24.36 -7.94
N VAL A 206 8.32 24.79 -7.47
CA VAL A 206 9.20 24.00 -6.62
C VAL A 206 9.55 24.76 -5.35
N ARG A 207 9.77 24.01 -4.27
CA ARG A 207 10.25 24.55 -3.00
C ARG A 207 11.07 23.50 -2.26
N ASP A 208 12.23 23.90 -1.79
CA ASP A 208 12.96 23.11 -0.81
C ASP A 208 12.29 23.27 0.57
N VAL A 209 12.10 22.14 1.22
CA VAL A 209 11.34 22.00 2.47
C VAL A 209 12.26 21.47 3.55
N ASP A 210 12.32 22.17 4.68
CA ASP A 210 12.93 21.63 5.89
C ASP A 210 12.03 20.51 6.43
N HIS A 211 12.61 19.37 6.79
CA HIS A 211 11.87 18.25 7.38
C HIS A 211 11.09 18.65 8.63
N ALA A 212 11.61 19.58 9.43
CA ALA A 212 10.94 20.09 10.64
C ALA A 212 9.71 20.95 10.33
N GLU A 213 9.65 21.56 9.15
CA GLU A 213 8.48 22.34 8.69
C GLU A 213 7.36 21.42 8.20
N ALA A 214 7.70 20.26 7.64
CA ALA A 214 6.72 19.33 7.11
C ALA A 214 5.76 18.84 8.20
N ARG A 215 4.46 18.90 7.93
CA ARG A 215 3.46 18.26 8.80
C ARG A 215 3.51 16.75 8.67
N ALA A 216 3.70 16.25 7.45
CA ALA A 216 3.84 14.83 7.17
C ALA A 216 4.70 14.61 5.93
N LEU A 217 5.43 13.49 5.93
CA LEU A 217 6.16 12.97 4.78
C LEU A 217 5.85 11.48 4.65
N PHE A 218 5.42 11.03 3.48
CA PHE A 218 5.04 9.64 3.23
C PHE A 218 5.06 9.33 1.74
N GLU A 219 5.05 8.05 1.39
CA GLU A 219 4.71 7.60 0.05
C GLU A 219 3.21 7.34 -0.06
N VAL A 220 2.58 7.86 -1.10
CA VAL A 220 1.18 7.56 -1.40
C VAL A 220 1.07 6.34 -2.29
N ARG A 221 0.16 5.44 -1.94
CA ARG A 221 -0.25 4.32 -2.80
C ARG A 221 -1.76 4.24 -2.82
N VAL A 222 -2.35 4.27 -4.01
CA VAL A 222 -3.79 4.15 -4.17
C VAL A 222 -4.12 2.76 -4.72
N THR A 223 -4.82 1.95 -3.93
CA THR A 223 -5.27 0.59 -4.34
C THR A 223 -6.77 0.56 -4.56
N GLY A 224 -7.29 -0.38 -5.34
CA GLY A 224 -8.72 -0.58 -5.54
C GLY A 224 -9.04 -1.90 -6.23
N ARG A 225 -10.22 -1.96 -6.84
CA ARG A 225 -10.67 -3.08 -7.67
C ARG A 225 -11.18 -2.60 -9.02
N TRP A 226 -10.88 -3.33 -10.08
CA TRP A 226 -11.49 -3.12 -11.39
C TRP A 226 -12.08 -4.45 -11.87
N ARG A 227 -13.41 -4.51 -12.03
CA ARG A 227 -14.15 -5.74 -12.34
C ARG A 227 -13.83 -6.90 -11.37
N GLY A 228 -13.65 -6.55 -10.09
CA GLY A 228 -13.27 -7.48 -9.03
C GLY A 228 -11.77 -7.80 -8.95
N HIS A 229 -10.97 -7.45 -9.96
CA HIS A 229 -9.52 -7.68 -10.00
C HIS A 229 -8.79 -6.65 -9.11
N PRO A 230 -7.86 -7.07 -8.21
CA PRO A 230 -7.14 -6.15 -7.35
C PRO A 230 -6.12 -5.31 -8.14
N VAL A 231 -6.14 -4.00 -7.94
CA VAL A 231 -5.33 -3.05 -8.71
C VAL A 231 -4.68 -1.98 -7.84
N GLN A 232 -3.57 -1.42 -8.35
CA GLN A 232 -3.00 -0.16 -7.89
C GLN A 232 -3.19 0.90 -8.98
N VAL A 233 -3.64 2.10 -8.61
CA VAL A 233 -3.70 3.26 -9.50
C VAL A 233 -2.30 3.84 -9.63
N ALA A 234 -1.71 3.70 -10.81
CA ALA A 234 -0.39 4.19 -11.15
C ALA A 234 -0.44 5.65 -11.64
N GLN A 235 -1.49 6.03 -12.39
CA GLN A 235 -1.70 7.39 -12.89
C GLN A 235 -3.16 7.78 -12.83
N GLN A 236 -3.41 9.08 -12.75
CA GLN A 236 -4.68 9.69 -13.12
C GLN A 236 -4.43 10.78 -14.16
N VAL A 237 -5.25 10.80 -15.20
CA VAL A 237 -5.20 11.77 -16.29
C VAL A 237 -6.61 12.31 -16.52
N ARG A 238 -6.74 13.62 -16.64
CA ARG A 238 -7.97 14.26 -17.11
C ARG A 238 -7.88 14.46 -18.61
N LEU A 239 -8.77 13.81 -19.35
CA LEU A 239 -8.91 13.96 -20.80
C LEU A 239 -9.75 15.20 -21.14
N PRO A 240 -9.75 15.63 -22.41
CA PRO A 240 -10.74 16.58 -22.92
C PRO A 240 -12.18 16.13 -22.60
N ALA A 241 -13.11 17.07 -22.47
CA ALA A 241 -14.49 16.83 -21.99
C ALA A 241 -14.64 16.39 -20.52
N SER A 242 -13.64 16.68 -19.68
CA SER A 242 -13.65 16.44 -18.22
C SER A 242 -13.68 14.97 -17.80
N GLN A 243 -13.59 14.02 -18.73
CA GLN A 243 -13.46 12.60 -18.42
C GLN A 243 -12.14 12.34 -17.68
N VAL A 244 -12.20 11.58 -16.59
CA VAL A 244 -11.01 11.18 -15.84
C VAL A 244 -10.75 9.71 -16.14
N VAL A 245 -9.53 9.41 -16.59
CA VAL A 245 -9.04 8.05 -16.77
C VAL A 245 -7.91 7.79 -15.81
N VAL A 246 -7.77 6.54 -15.40
CA VAL A 246 -6.70 6.07 -14.53
C VAL A 246 -5.95 4.95 -15.22
N ARG A 247 -4.63 4.99 -15.07
CA ARG A 247 -3.78 3.85 -15.40
C ARG A 247 -3.69 2.97 -14.17
N ILE A 248 -4.08 1.71 -14.31
CA ILE A 248 -4.11 0.71 -13.25
C ILE A 248 -3.09 -0.37 -13.52
N CYS A 249 -2.45 -0.86 -12.46
CA CYS A 249 -1.55 -2.01 -12.47
C CYS A 249 -2.20 -3.16 -11.69
N SER A 250 -2.13 -4.38 -12.24
CA SER A 250 -2.56 -5.60 -11.56
C SER A 250 -1.74 -5.84 -10.28
N LEU A 251 -2.41 -6.21 -9.19
CA LEU A 251 -1.77 -6.67 -7.95
C LEU A 251 -1.80 -8.20 -7.77
N ALA A 252 -2.38 -8.94 -8.72
CA ALA A 252 -2.62 -10.37 -8.58
C ALA A 252 -1.35 -11.24 -8.66
N ARG A 253 -0.24 -10.73 -9.24
CA ARG A 253 1.02 -11.47 -9.50
C ARG A 253 0.78 -12.85 -10.14
N ASP A 254 -0.12 -12.85 -11.12
CA ASP A 254 -0.59 -14.01 -11.88
C ASP A 254 -0.88 -13.53 -13.30
N TRP A 255 0.00 -13.90 -14.22
CA TRP A 255 -0.05 -13.42 -15.60
C TRP A 255 -1.32 -13.84 -16.33
N THR A 256 -1.80 -15.07 -16.08
CA THR A 256 -3.00 -15.62 -16.72
C THR A 256 -4.23 -14.84 -16.28
N LYS A 257 -4.34 -14.52 -14.99
CA LYS A 257 -5.44 -13.70 -14.47
C LYS A 257 -5.40 -12.27 -15.00
N ALA A 258 -4.21 -11.67 -15.06
CA ALA A 258 -4.05 -10.32 -15.58
C ALA A 258 -4.42 -10.23 -17.07
N GLU A 259 -3.94 -11.16 -17.88
CA GLU A 259 -4.25 -11.23 -19.32
C GLU A 259 -5.74 -11.46 -19.56
N ALA A 260 -6.35 -12.42 -18.83
CA ALA A 260 -7.79 -12.69 -18.92
C ALA A 260 -8.66 -11.49 -18.51
N ALA A 261 -8.18 -10.64 -17.61
CA ALA A 261 -8.85 -9.39 -17.21
C ALA A 261 -8.64 -8.24 -18.21
N GLY A 262 -7.79 -8.41 -19.24
CA GLY A 262 -7.54 -7.42 -20.29
C GLY A 262 -6.40 -6.44 -19.98
N PHE A 263 -5.50 -6.79 -19.05
CA PHE A 263 -4.26 -6.03 -18.86
C PHE A 263 -3.23 -6.38 -19.94
N ILE A 264 -2.32 -5.45 -20.20
CA ILE A 264 -1.21 -5.63 -21.13
C ILE A 264 0.09 -5.68 -20.31
N GLU A 265 0.91 -6.68 -20.59
CA GLU A 265 2.26 -6.80 -20.02
C GLU A 265 3.18 -5.73 -20.61
N ILE A 266 3.57 -4.75 -19.79
CA ILE A 266 4.48 -3.67 -20.16
C ILE A 266 5.94 -4.12 -19.96
N GLU A 267 6.15 -4.94 -18.94
CA GLU A 267 7.38 -5.69 -18.65
C GLU A 267 7.05 -6.89 -17.74
N LEU A 268 8.02 -7.79 -17.53
CA LEU A 268 7.79 -9.02 -16.76
C LEU A 268 7.24 -8.71 -15.35
N GLY A 269 6.07 -9.28 -15.03
CA GLY A 269 5.40 -9.06 -13.74
C GLY A 269 4.74 -7.70 -13.57
N VAL A 270 4.63 -6.90 -14.64
CA VAL A 270 3.97 -5.58 -14.63
C VAL A 270 2.92 -5.53 -15.73
N TRP A 271 1.68 -5.53 -15.28
CA TRP A 271 0.50 -5.63 -16.13
C TRP A 271 -0.36 -4.39 -15.94
N GLU A 272 -0.47 -3.56 -16.97
CA GLU A 272 -1.17 -2.27 -16.91
C GLU A 272 -2.31 -2.19 -17.93
N THR A 273 -3.30 -1.36 -17.62
CA THR A 273 -4.30 -0.89 -18.59
C THR A 273 -4.81 0.49 -18.18
N THR A 274 -5.52 1.17 -19.09
CA THR A 274 -6.14 2.47 -18.82
C THR A 274 -7.65 2.34 -18.88
N VAL A 275 -8.32 2.81 -17.83
CA VAL A 275 -9.77 2.67 -17.66
C VAL A 275 -10.38 3.99 -17.18
N PRO A 276 -11.68 4.22 -17.37
CA PRO A 276 -12.39 5.30 -16.69
C PRO A 276 -12.22 5.21 -15.16
N ALA A 277 -12.02 6.34 -14.50
CA ALA A 277 -11.76 6.37 -13.06
C ALA A 277 -12.93 5.86 -12.21
N ASP A 278 -14.17 6.03 -12.69
CA ASP A 278 -15.40 5.56 -12.06
C ASP A 278 -15.61 4.05 -12.17
N GLU A 279 -14.87 3.36 -13.05
CA GLU A 279 -14.85 1.89 -13.09
C GLU A 279 -13.98 1.25 -11.98
N VAL A 280 -13.15 2.04 -11.27
CA VAL A 280 -12.30 1.55 -10.18
C VAL A 280 -13.01 1.72 -8.85
N THR A 281 -13.45 0.60 -8.27
CA THR A 281 -14.19 0.54 -7.01
C THR A 281 -13.26 0.28 -5.82
N ASP A 282 -13.79 0.42 -4.60
CA ASP A 282 -13.07 0.12 -3.35
C ASP A 282 -11.72 0.84 -3.23
N THR A 283 -11.64 2.07 -3.78
CA THR A 283 -10.40 2.83 -3.82
C THR A 283 -9.97 3.22 -2.41
N GLN A 284 -8.74 2.87 -2.05
CA GLN A 284 -8.13 3.12 -0.75
C GLN A 284 -6.77 3.78 -0.94
N PRO A 285 -6.64 5.08 -0.60
CA PRO A 285 -5.33 5.70 -0.46
C PRO A 285 -4.66 5.15 0.80
N GLN A 286 -3.37 4.83 0.67
CA GLN A 286 -2.49 4.39 1.73
C GLN A 286 -1.35 5.39 1.85
N GLU A 287 -1.09 5.82 3.08
CA GLU A 287 0.07 6.63 3.43
C GLU A 287 1.13 5.70 4.04
N ILE A 288 2.21 5.47 3.30
CA ILE A 288 3.31 4.62 3.72
C ILE A 288 4.43 5.54 4.19
N ALA A 289 4.46 5.82 5.49
CA ALA A 289 5.53 6.61 6.10
C ALA A 289 6.62 5.68 6.65
N ALA A 290 7.81 5.74 6.06
CA ALA A 290 8.98 5.10 6.66
C ALA A 290 9.34 5.82 7.96
N ARG A 291 9.74 5.08 9.00
CA ARG A 291 10.05 5.68 10.31
C ARG A 291 11.08 6.81 10.25
N PRO A 292 12.18 6.72 9.45
CA PRO A 292 13.13 7.82 9.28
C PRO A 292 12.54 9.07 8.62
N TRP A 293 11.45 8.94 7.86
CA TRP A 293 10.77 10.07 7.23
C TRP A 293 9.74 10.73 8.14
N MET A 294 9.25 10.03 9.17
CA MET A 294 8.15 10.54 9.98
C MET A 294 8.54 11.86 10.65
N THR A 295 7.69 12.85 10.49
CA THR A 295 7.81 14.15 11.15
C THR A 295 7.55 13.99 12.65
N SER A 296 7.92 15.00 13.46
CA SER A 296 7.59 15.03 14.89
C SER A 296 6.08 14.86 15.14
N TRP A 297 5.24 15.44 14.26
CA TRP A 297 3.80 15.29 14.32
C TRP A 297 3.34 13.85 14.05
N GLN A 298 3.90 13.19 13.03
CA GLN A 298 3.60 11.78 12.72
C GLN A 298 4.07 10.84 13.83
N LEU A 299 5.27 11.06 14.38
CA LEU A 299 5.80 10.29 15.49
C LEU A 299 4.96 10.45 16.76
N GLU A 300 4.52 11.67 17.08
CA GLU A 300 3.64 11.91 18.22
C GLU A 300 2.25 11.32 18.01
N ARG A 301 1.72 11.36 16.78
CA ARG A 301 0.49 10.67 16.43
C ARG A 301 0.64 9.15 16.60
N LEU A 302 1.75 8.58 16.13
CA LEU A 302 2.06 7.16 16.29
C LEU A 302 2.20 6.80 17.76
N ARG A 303 2.95 7.58 18.56
CA ARG A 303 3.10 7.40 20.00
C ARG A 303 1.73 7.41 20.69
N ARG A 304 0.85 8.36 20.38
CA ARG A 304 -0.51 8.39 20.94
C ARG A 304 -1.36 7.18 20.53
N LEU A 305 -1.21 6.70 19.30
CA LEU A 305 -1.88 5.48 18.84
C LEU A 305 -1.32 4.23 19.54
N GLU A 306 0.00 4.16 19.74
CA GLU A 306 0.69 3.10 20.46
C GLU A 306 0.37 3.14 21.95
N GLU A 307 0.26 4.32 22.57
CA GLU A 307 -0.15 4.52 23.95
C GLU A 307 -1.62 4.19 24.13
N ALA A 308 -2.49 4.56 23.18
CA ALA A 308 -3.87 4.12 23.18
C ALA A 308 -3.93 2.58 23.02
N ALA A 309 -3.14 2.01 22.11
CA ALA A 309 -3.05 0.56 21.94
C ALA A 309 -2.46 -0.16 23.17
N SER A 310 -1.46 0.42 23.83
CA SER A 310 -0.76 -0.15 24.99
C SER A 310 -1.56 0.02 26.28
N SER A 311 -2.25 1.15 26.45
CA SER A 311 -3.29 1.34 27.47
C SER A 311 -4.46 0.37 27.25
N ASN A 312 -4.57 -0.18 26.03
CA ASN A 312 -5.50 -1.22 25.63
C ASN A 312 -4.91 -2.64 25.60
N THR A 313 -3.62 -2.79 25.94
CA THR A 313 -2.91 -4.08 25.96
C THR A 313 -2.60 -4.44 27.41
N VAL A 314 -3.16 -5.55 27.92
CA VAL A 314 -2.82 -6.07 29.24
C VAL A 314 -1.50 -6.83 29.15
N GLN A 315 -0.50 -6.44 29.94
CA GLN A 315 0.75 -7.20 30.12
C GLN A 315 0.44 -8.61 30.64
N PRO A 316 1.18 -9.65 30.21
CA PRO A 316 0.94 -11.01 30.67
C PRO A 316 1.05 -11.08 32.20
N PRO A 317 0.22 -11.89 32.89
CA PRO A 317 0.58 -12.30 34.24
C PRO A 317 1.94 -13.00 34.17
N GLY A 318 2.77 -12.79 35.19
CA GLY A 318 4.07 -13.44 35.33
C GLY A 318 4.00 -14.97 35.23
N PRO A 319 5.14 -15.65 35.13
CA PRO A 319 5.31 -16.98 34.53
C PRO A 319 4.77 -18.18 35.35
N THR A 320 3.62 -18.06 36.02
CA THR A 320 3.12 -19.11 36.93
C THR A 320 1.67 -19.55 36.73
N THR A 321 0.99 -19.15 35.66
CA THR A 321 -0.38 -19.62 35.41
C THR A 321 -0.40 -20.78 34.40
N PRO A 322 -0.99 -21.95 34.73
CA PRO A 322 -1.06 -23.08 33.81
C PRO A 322 -1.86 -22.74 32.55
N ALA A 323 -1.52 -23.41 31.44
CA ALA A 323 -2.07 -23.14 30.11
C ALA A 323 -3.61 -23.18 30.11
N PRO A 324 -4.27 -22.15 29.53
CA PRO A 324 -5.72 -22.07 29.55
C PRO A 324 -6.39 -23.04 28.58
N ILE A 325 -7.61 -23.46 28.94
CA ILE A 325 -8.46 -24.32 28.13
C ILE A 325 -8.85 -23.57 26.84
N PRO A 326 -8.72 -24.20 25.65
CA PRO A 326 -9.13 -23.61 24.38
C PRO A 326 -10.54 -23.02 24.45
N GLY A 327 -10.69 -21.77 24.01
CA GLY A 327 -11.98 -21.07 24.06
C GLY A 327 -12.27 -20.28 25.33
N THR A 328 -11.32 -20.17 26.27
CA THR A 328 -11.47 -19.32 27.46
C THR A 328 -10.77 -17.98 27.25
N VAL A 329 -11.50 -16.87 27.34
CA VAL A 329 -10.91 -15.53 27.35
C VAL A 329 -10.14 -15.37 28.67
N THR A 330 -8.82 -15.26 28.58
CA THR A 330 -7.91 -15.26 29.75
C THR A 330 -7.42 -13.88 30.15
N SER A 331 -7.89 -12.84 29.46
CA SER A 331 -7.52 -11.44 29.70
C SER A 331 -8.74 -10.54 29.56
N ALA A 332 -8.76 -9.44 30.33
CA ALA A 332 -9.77 -8.41 30.17
C ALA A 332 -9.48 -7.57 28.91
N PRO A 333 -10.48 -7.29 28.06
CA PRO A 333 -10.29 -6.50 26.84
C PRO A 333 -9.97 -5.02 27.13
N GLY A 334 -9.29 -4.36 26.18
CA GLY A 334 -8.92 -2.93 26.20
C GLY A 334 -10.09 -1.93 26.17
N SER A 335 -9.82 -0.61 26.04
CA SER A 335 -10.64 0.62 26.32
C SER A 335 -12.15 0.64 26.00
N GLY A 336 -12.92 -0.34 26.43
CA GLY A 336 -14.34 -0.32 26.17
C GLY A 336 -15.02 -1.46 26.85
N LEU A 337 -15.40 -1.22 28.10
CA LEU A 337 -16.47 -1.90 28.83
C LEU A 337 -16.03 -3.19 29.53
N ARG A 338 -15.92 -3.08 30.87
CA ARG A 338 -15.28 -4.05 31.77
C ARG A 338 -16.29 -4.83 32.62
N ASP A 339 -17.59 -4.64 32.41
CA ASP A 339 -18.60 -5.34 33.20
C ASP A 339 -18.80 -6.79 32.73
N ALA A 340 -19.43 -7.59 33.59
CA ALA A 340 -19.66 -9.01 33.34
C ALA A 340 -20.48 -9.29 32.07
N ALA A 341 -21.35 -8.35 31.66
CA ALA A 341 -22.18 -8.51 30.47
C ALA A 341 -21.34 -8.42 29.19
N HIS A 342 -20.38 -7.50 29.13
CA HIS A 342 -19.44 -7.40 28.01
C HIS A 342 -18.52 -8.62 27.94
N GLN A 343 -17.98 -9.06 29.08
CA GLN A 343 -17.14 -10.26 29.14
C GLN A 343 -17.86 -11.52 28.64
N ALA A 344 -19.14 -11.70 29.02
CA ALA A 344 -19.95 -12.81 28.54
C ALA A 344 -20.12 -12.79 27.01
N LEU A 345 -20.26 -11.62 26.40
CA LEU A 345 -20.38 -11.48 24.95
C LEU A 345 -19.06 -11.73 24.23
N TYR A 346 -17.92 -11.27 24.77
CA TYR A 346 -16.61 -11.58 24.21
C TYR A 346 -16.32 -13.08 24.25
N GLN A 347 -16.67 -13.72 25.36
CA GLN A 347 -16.56 -15.17 25.53
C GLN A 347 -17.41 -15.91 24.49
N ARG A 348 -18.64 -15.48 24.24
CA ARG A 348 -19.52 -16.06 23.21
C ARG A 348 -18.98 -15.85 21.80
N ILE A 349 -18.48 -14.65 21.48
CA ILE A 349 -17.82 -14.38 20.19
C ILE A 349 -16.62 -15.32 20.00
N ALA A 350 -15.77 -15.47 21.01
CA ALA A 350 -14.60 -16.33 20.94
C ALA A 350 -14.97 -17.81 20.79
N GLN A 351 -15.90 -18.31 21.60
CA GLN A 351 -16.38 -19.70 21.53
C GLN A 351 -17.02 -20.03 20.18
N GLY A 352 -17.75 -19.09 19.58
CA GLY A 352 -18.37 -19.27 18.28
C GLY A 352 -17.39 -19.17 17.11
N ALA A 353 -16.27 -18.46 17.28
CA ALA A 353 -15.34 -18.18 16.18
C ALA A 353 -14.14 -19.16 16.13
N ILE A 354 -13.63 -19.60 17.28
CA ILE A 354 -12.47 -20.50 17.39
C ILE A 354 -12.64 -21.84 16.64
N PRO A 355 -13.81 -22.50 16.64
CA PRO A 355 -14.00 -23.75 15.89
C PRO A 355 -13.77 -23.63 14.38
N HIS A 356 -13.77 -22.40 13.84
CA HIS A 356 -13.53 -22.12 12.43
C HIS A 356 -12.07 -21.78 12.10
N LEU A 357 -11.18 -21.80 13.08
CA LEU A 357 -9.75 -21.57 12.85
C LEU A 357 -9.15 -22.68 11.98
N PRO A 358 -8.51 -22.34 10.85
CA PRO A 358 -7.79 -23.33 10.07
C PRO A 358 -6.57 -23.85 10.85
N ALA A 359 -6.16 -25.08 10.57
CA ALA A 359 -4.94 -25.64 11.14
C ALA A 359 -3.73 -24.76 10.79
N GLY A 360 -2.86 -24.49 11.77
CA GLY A 360 -1.69 -23.60 11.59
C GLY A 360 -1.99 -22.11 11.70
N ALA A 361 -3.21 -21.71 12.09
CA ALA A 361 -3.52 -20.32 12.38
C ALA A 361 -2.83 -19.82 13.66
N ARG A 362 -2.15 -18.67 13.56
CA ARG A 362 -1.60 -17.91 14.68
C ARG A 362 -2.66 -17.03 15.33
N GLU A 363 -3.53 -16.41 14.51
CA GLU A 363 -4.62 -15.56 14.99
C GLU A 363 -5.84 -15.55 14.05
N LEU A 364 -7.00 -15.26 14.61
CA LEU A 364 -8.24 -14.91 13.91
C LEU A 364 -8.48 -13.41 14.04
N GLN A 365 -8.83 -12.76 12.94
CA GLN A 365 -9.31 -11.39 12.92
C GLN A 365 -10.76 -11.38 12.43
N LEU A 366 -11.65 -10.77 13.21
CA LEU A 366 -13.05 -10.55 12.84
C LEU A 366 -13.28 -9.05 12.74
N LEU A 367 -13.85 -8.59 11.62
CA LEU A 367 -14.32 -7.23 11.47
C LEU A 367 -15.84 -7.26 11.33
N CYS A 368 -16.52 -6.64 12.29
CA CYS A 368 -17.96 -6.47 12.30
C CYS A 368 -18.29 -4.99 12.05
N GLU A 369 -19.08 -4.70 11.03
CA GLU A 369 -19.48 -3.34 10.65
C GLU A 369 -21.00 -3.26 10.60
N ALA A 370 -21.58 -2.17 11.10
CA ALA A 370 -23.03 -2.05 11.14
C ALA A 370 -23.53 -0.60 11.13
N VAL A 371 -24.67 -0.39 10.47
CA VAL A 371 -25.47 0.84 10.45
C VAL A 371 -26.94 0.45 10.42
N GLY A 372 -27.73 1.05 11.32
CA GLY A 372 -29.15 0.77 11.50
C GLY A 372 -29.39 -0.67 11.92
N ASN A 373 -30.11 -1.41 11.08
CA ASN A 373 -30.41 -2.82 11.26
C ASN A 373 -29.53 -3.76 10.40
N VAL A 374 -28.57 -3.21 9.66
CA VAL A 374 -27.67 -4.00 8.80
C VAL A 374 -26.35 -4.17 9.52
N MET A 375 -25.87 -5.42 9.54
CA MET A 375 -24.59 -5.81 10.10
C MET A 375 -23.89 -6.77 9.15
N GLU A 376 -22.61 -6.53 8.93
CA GLU A 376 -21.74 -7.34 8.09
C GLU A 376 -20.55 -7.80 8.92
N ILE A 377 -20.24 -9.10 8.83
CA ILE A 377 -19.12 -9.70 9.55
C ILE A 377 -18.20 -10.33 8.51
N SER A 378 -16.92 -9.97 8.60
CA SER A 378 -15.84 -10.58 7.83
C SER A 378 -14.83 -11.20 8.80
N ALA A 379 -14.23 -12.31 8.37
CA ALA A 379 -13.29 -13.09 9.16
C ALA A 379 -12.10 -13.46 8.28
N GLN A 380 -10.90 -13.33 8.83
CA GLN A 380 -9.66 -13.82 8.23
C GLN A 380 -8.79 -14.44 9.31
N ALA A 381 -8.16 -15.57 9.00
CA ALA A 381 -7.14 -16.15 9.85
C ALA A 381 -5.76 -15.72 9.32
N ILE A 382 -4.81 -15.51 10.21
CA ILE A 382 -3.40 -15.32 9.87
C ILE A 382 -2.67 -16.58 10.30
N LEU A 383 -2.02 -17.24 9.36
CA LEU A 383 -1.23 -18.46 9.60
C LEU A 383 0.10 -18.11 10.28
N THR A 384 0.84 -19.12 10.75
CA THR A 384 2.15 -18.93 11.42
C THR A 384 3.23 -18.35 10.52
N ASP A 385 3.06 -18.42 9.20
CA ASP A 385 3.92 -17.81 8.17
C ASP A 385 3.43 -16.42 7.73
N ASP A 386 2.50 -15.82 8.49
CA ASP A 386 1.82 -14.55 8.21
C ASP A 386 0.95 -14.53 6.94
N THR A 387 0.68 -15.70 6.34
CA THR A 387 -0.24 -15.82 5.20
C THR A 387 -1.70 -15.68 5.68
N PRO A 388 -2.54 -14.84 5.03
CA PRO A 388 -3.96 -14.78 5.32
C PRO A 388 -4.68 -16.00 4.74
N ALA A 389 -5.52 -16.64 5.55
CA ALA A 389 -6.37 -17.76 5.17
C ALA A 389 -7.86 -17.37 5.30
N PRO A 390 -8.70 -17.75 4.31
CA PRO A 390 -10.13 -17.51 4.41
C PRO A 390 -10.74 -18.34 5.54
N VAL A 391 -11.70 -17.74 6.25
CA VAL A 391 -12.44 -18.42 7.30
C VAL A 391 -13.88 -18.60 6.81
N PRO A 392 -14.49 -19.78 7.01
CA PRO A 392 -15.89 -20.02 6.66
C PRO A 392 -16.83 -18.97 7.30
N THR A 393 -18.02 -18.82 6.73
CA THR A 393 -19.05 -17.93 7.26
C THR A 393 -19.29 -18.18 8.75
N MET A 394 -19.21 -17.12 9.56
CA MET A 394 -19.42 -17.18 11.00
C MET A 394 -20.84 -17.64 11.35
N SER A 395 -20.98 -18.34 12.47
CA SER A 395 -22.29 -18.78 12.96
C SER A 395 -23.22 -17.61 13.29
N GLU A 396 -24.53 -17.86 13.22
CA GLU A 396 -25.55 -16.88 13.61
C GLU A 396 -25.42 -16.43 15.08
N ASP A 397 -24.85 -17.26 15.96
CA ASP A 397 -24.64 -16.89 17.35
C ASP A 397 -23.55 -15.83 17.53
N VAL A 398 -22.48 -15.89 16.72
CA VAL A 398 -21.44 -14.84 16.69
C VAL A 398 -22.06 -13.52 16.22
N ALA A 399 -22.90 -13.56 15.18
CA ALA A 399 -23.62 -12.38 14.71
C ALA A 399 -24.55 -11.82 15.80
N ARG A 400 -25.32 -12.68 16.47
CA ARG A 400 -26.19 -12.29 17.58
C ARG A 400 -25.40 -11.65 18.72
N ALA A 401 -24.26 -12.22 19.10
CA ALA A 401 -23.40 -11.68 20.15
C ALA A 401 -22.82 -10.30 19.79
N PHE A 402 -22.45 -10.05 18.53
CA PHE A 402 -22.09 -8.71 18.07
C PHE A 402 -23.26 -7.72 18.12
N GLY A 403 -24.48 -8.16 17.78
CA GLY A 403 -25.69 -7.34 17.89
C GLY A 403 -26.00 -6.94 19.34
N GLU A 404 -25.91 -7.90 20.27
CA GLU A 404 -26.04 -7.66 21.72
C GLU A 404 -24.93 -6.71 22.22
N LEU A 405 -23.69 -6.91 21.77
CA LEU A 405 -22.56 -6.06 22.13
C LEU A 405 -22.73 -4.63 21.63
N ARG A 406 -23.26 -4.45 20.41
CA ARG A 406 -23.61 -3.13 19.86
C ARG A 406 -24.70 -2.46 20.70
N ALA A 407 -25.73 -3.21 21.09
CA ALA A 407 -26.83 -2.70 21.90
C ALA A 407 -26.39 -2.27 23.31
N LEU A 408 -25.41 -2.95 23.92
CA LEU A 408 -24.83 -2.50 25.19
C LEU A 408 -24.09 -1.16 25.03
N GLY A 409 -23.39 -0.96 23.91
CA GLY A 409 -22.72 0.29 23.58
C GLY A 409 -23.66 1.49 23.37
N ALA A 410 -24.95 1.25 23.13
CA ALA A 410 -25.96 2.30 22.95
C ALA A 410 -26.28 3.08 24.24
N ARG A 411 -25.83 2.61 25.40
CA ARG A 411 -26.10 3.23 26.71
C ARG A 411 -25.16 4.39 27.07
N GLY A 412 -24.15 4.67 26.25
CA GLY A 412 -23.21 5.78 26.45
C GLY A 412 -23.54 7.00 25.58
N GLU A 413 -23.06 8.18 25.99
CA GLU A 413 -23.29 9.46 25.29
C GLU A 413 -22.76 9.47 23.84
N GLU A 414 -21.72 8.66 23.58
CA GLU A 414 -21.11 8.48 22.25
C GLU A 414 -21.93 7.56 21.32
N GLY A 415 -22.91 6.83 21.85
CA GLY A 415 -23.66 5.79 21.16
C GLY A 415 -22.82 4.54 20.81
N PRO A 416 -23.41 3.59 20.06
CA PRO A 416 -22.76 2.34 19.72
C PRO A 416 -21.60 2.55 18.74
N TRP A 417 -20.80 1.51 18.52
CA TRP A 417 -19.77 1.51 17.48
C TRP A 417 -20.38 1.25 16.09
N PHE A 418 -19.77 1.81 15.05
CA PHE A 418 -20.04 1.51 13.64
C PHE A 418 -19.19 0.34 13.13
N GLY A 419 -18.01 0.11 13.73
CA GLY A 419 -17.17 -1.05 13.48
C GLY A 419 -16.57 -1.65 14.75
N ALA A 420 -16.38 -2.95 14.79
CA ALA A 420 -15.69 -3.69 15.83
C ALA A 420 -14.65 -4.63 15.21
N LEU A 421 -13.36 -4.39 15.47
CA LEU A 421 -12.27 -5.26 15.06
C LEU A 421 -11.86 -6.13 16.25
N VAL A 422 -12.09 -7.43 16.14
CA VAL A 422 -11.74 -8.43 17.14
C VAL A 422 -10.54 -9.23 16.67
N ARG A 423 -9.58 -9.48 17.57
CA ARG A 423 -8.46 -10.38 17.37
C ARG A 423 -8.49 -11.48 18.41
N ILE A 424 -8.34 -12.73 17.97
CA ILE A 424 -8.31 -13.91 18.84
C ILE A 424 -7.05 -14.71 18.51
N THR A 425 -6.12 -14.88 19.45
CA THR A 425 -4.91 -15.69 19.19
C THR A 425 -5.19 -17.17 19.43
N ALA A 426 -4.36 -18.06 18.86
CA ALA A 426 -4.42 -19.49 19.14
C ALA A 426 -4.30 -19.84 20.65
N ALA A 427 -3.68 -18.94 21.43
CA ALA A 427 -3.58 -19.05 22.89
C ALA A 427 -4.85 -18.57 23.64
N GLY A 428 -5.93 -18.24 22.93
CA GLY A 428 -7.20 -17.79 23.52
C GLY A 428 -7.21 -16.34 23.99
N GLN A 429 -6.23 -15.52 23.58
CA GLN A 429 -6.21 -14.10 23.93
C GLN A 429 -7.18 -13.34 23.05
N PHE A 430 -8.00 -12.47 23.63
CA PHE A 430 -9.05 -11.72 22.95
C PHE A 430 -8.77 -10.22 23.05
N ALA A 431 -8.76 -9.53 21.91
CA ALA A 431 -8.69 -8.08 21.84
C ALA A 431 -9.83 -7.55 20.97
N VAL A 432 -10.41 -6.41 21.33
CA VAL A 432 -11.44 -5.74 20.54
C VAL A 432 -11.17 -4.24 20.46
N ASN A 433 -11.35 -3.67 19.29
CA ASN A 433 -11.28 -2.24 19.03
C ASN A 433 -12.60 -1.77 18.38
N PHE A 434 -13.11 -0.63 18.83
CA PHE A 434 -14.37 -0.07 18.37
C PHE A 434 -14.15 1.23 17.59
N ASN A 435 -14.65 1.26 16.36
CA ASN A 435 -14.78 2.46 15.56
C ASN A 435 -16.14 3.12 15.82
N ARG A 436 -16.16 4.27 16.50
CA ARG A 436 -17.38 5.07 16.75
C ARG A 436 -17.53 6.28 15.86
N THR A 437 -16.48 6.65 15.12
CA THR A 437 -16.38 7.96 14.48
C THR A 437 -16.25 7.86 12.96
N ASN A 438 -15.49 6.91 12.44
CA ASN A 438 -15.24 6.78 11.01
C ASN A 438 -16.39 6.03 10.31
N ARG A 439 -16.63 6.37 9.04
CA ARG A 439 -17.62 5.68 8.19
C ARG A 439 -17.24 4.20 8.05
N PRO A 440 -18.16 3.25 8.32
CA PRO A 440 -17.89 1.83 8.10
C PRO A 440 -17.81 1.50 6.61
N ARG A 441 -16.97 0.53 6.25
CA ARG A 441 -16.70 0.08 4.88
C ARG A 441 -17.56 -1.15 4.53
N MET A 442 -18.87 -1.00 4.70
CA MET A 442 -19.84 -2.06 4.40
C MET A 442 -19.89 -2.35 2.90
N LYS A 443 -20.09 -3.62 2.54
CA LYS A 443 -20.32 -4.07 1.15
C LYS A 443 -21.65 -3.55 0.62
N ARG A 444 -22.66 -3.47 1.48
CA ARG A 444 -23.95 -2.84 1.16
C ARG A 444 -23.83 -1.33 1.27
N GLU A 445 -24.41 -0.64 0.28
CA GLU A 445 -24.54 0.81 0.33
C GLU A 445 -25.37 1.25 1.55
N ILE A 446 -24.90 2.29 2.23
CA ILE A 446 -25.60 2.87 3.38
C ILE A 446 -26.75 3.71 2.85
N THR A 447 -27.98 3.23 3.04
CA THR A 447 -29.19 3.91 2.58
C THR A 447 -29.75 4.87 3.64
N ALA A 448 -30.58 5.84 3.24
CA ALA A 448 -31.29 6.69 4.21
C ALA A 448 -32.20 5.92 5.16
N GLY A 449 -32.76 4.78 4.72
CA GLY A 449 -33.49 3.89 5.62
C GLY A 449 -32.61 3.40 6.77
N MET A 450 -31.36 3.04 6.49
CA MET A 450 -30.39 2.61 7.51
C MET A 450 -29.99 3.75 8.43
N LEU A 451 -29.76 4.96 7.89
CA LEU A 451 -29.42 6.15 8.69
C LEU A 451 -30.57 6.54 9.62
N ARG A 452 -31.81 6.57 9.13
CA ARG A 452 -32.99 6.85 9.94
C ARG A 452 -33.14 5.85 11.09
N VAL A 453 -33.01 4.54 10.80
CA VAL A 453 -33.05 3.50 11.84
C VAL A 453 -31.89 3.64 12.84
N GLU A 454 -30.69 3.98 12.38
CA GLU A 454 -29.55 4.24 13.26
C GLU A 454 -29.85 5.40 14.22
N ARG A 455 -30.40 6.50 13.70
CA ARG A 455 -30.75 7.68 14.49
C ARG A 455 -31.87 7.41 15.50
N GLU A 456 -32.92 6.71 15.07
CA GLU A 456 -34.06 6.34 15.93
C GLU A 456 -33.65 5.37 17.04
N ARG A 457 -32.81 4.37 16.72
CA ARG A 457 -32.48 3.28 17.64
C ARG A 457 -31.29 3.58 18.54
N PHE A 458 -30.37 4.42 18.08
CA PHE A 458 -29.09 4.66 18.71
C PHE A 458 -28.78 6.17 18.78
N PRO A 459 -29.52 6.92 19.61
CA PRO A 459 -29.30 8.36 19.75
C PRO A 459 -27.89 8.66 20.24
N ARG A 460 -27.30 9.74 19.72
CA ARG A 460 -25.97 10.24 20.07
C ARG A 460 -26.04 11.72 20.40
N ALA A 461 -25.20 12.18 21.32
CA ALA A 461 -25.06 13.62 21.59
C ALA A 461 -24.43 14.35 20.39
N GLN A 462 -23.49 13.70 19.71
CA GLN A 462 -22.82 14.23 18.52
C GLN A 462 -22.73 13.15 17.43
N TRP A 463 -23.17 13.49 16.22
CA TRP A 463 -23.08 12.62 15.05
C TRP A 463 -21.79 12.89 14.27
N PRO A 464 -21.11 11.85 13.75
CA PRO A 464 -19.97 12.05 12.86
C PRO A 464 -20.35 12.80 11.59
N GLN A 465 -19.44 13.61 11.06
CA GLN A 465 -19.71 14.43 9.87
C GLN A 465 -20.18 13.61 8.66
N TRP A 466 -19.56 12.45 8.41
CA TRP A 466 -19.94 11.57 7.30
C TRP A 466 -21.41 11.12 7.39
N PHE A 467 -21.95 10.98 8.61
CA PHE A 467 -23.33 10.55 8.81
C PHE A 467 -24.29 11.68 8.42
N LEU A 468 -23.98 12.90 8.87
CA LEU A 468 -24.75 14.10 8.55
C LEU A 468 -24.72 14.41 7.05
N ASP A 469 -23.55 14.26 6.42
CA ASP A 469 -23.39 14.47 4.97
C ASP A 469 -24.24 13.50 4.16
N LEU A 470 -24.29 12.22 4.55
CA LEU A 470 -25.10 11.21 3.87
C LEU A 470 -26.60 11.42 4.14
N GLU A 471 -26.98 11.89 5.33
CA GLU A 471 -28.37 12.19 5.64
C GLU A 471 -28.88 13.37 4.80
N ALA A 472 -28.10 14.44 4.67
CA ALA A 472 -28.42 15.62 3.88
C ALA A 472 -28.45 15.36 2.35
N GLN A 473 -27.85 14.26 1.88
CA GLN A 473 -27.90 13.86 0.47
C GLN A 473 -29.18 13.11 0.09
N VAL A 474 -29.97 12.68 1.08
CA VAL A 474 -31.16 11.85 0.86
C VAL A 474 -32.45 12.50 1.38
N GLU A 475 -32.36 13.64 2.07
CA GLU A 475 -33.44 14.63 2.17
C GLU A 475 -33.54 15.46 0.88
#